data_AF-A0A915MN38-F1
#
_entry.id   AF-A0A915MN38-F1
#
_cell.length_a   1.000
_cell.length_b   1.000
_cell.length_c   1.000
_cell.angle_alpha   90.00
_cell.angle_beta   90.00
_cell.angle_gamma   90.00
#
_symmetry.space_group_name_H-M   'P 1'
#
loop_
_entity.id
_entity.type
_entity.pdbx_description
1 polymer ?
#
loop_
_entity_poly.entity_id
_entity_poly.type
_entity_poly.pdbx_seq_one_letter_code
_entity_poly.pdbx_strand_id
1 'polypeptide(L)'
;MSDNLQGVNDDLASTLCSCSSINFEDSLNRIKLLEVEKDKTNLAFQLILAKLDLVGEGEIKSLKENEDVYKNGMLKLGEECILAENELFKIKEEFEKLKEENEKIFEEKLELLKELEENKLKIEKYEEDKEMELINLAKLKNENEGIFKEKAQILKEFKEYKIKMTKIEEVNKSNLTKTEENCQKLTKKSEVSENIISQLRQEISQNKKNYKQEIKFQI
;
A
#
# COMPACT_ATOMS: atom_id res chain seq x y z
N MET A 1 -14.68 0.04 -20.04
CA MET A 1 -13.88 1.27 -19.86
C MET A 1 -13.09 1.62 -21.12
N SER A 2 -13.61 1.33 -22.32
CA SER A 2 -12.95 1.65 -23.59
C SER A 2 -13.32 3.04 -24.14
N ASP A 3 -14.32 3.70 -23.57
CA ASP A 3 -14.91 4.92 -24.13
C ASP A 3 -14.12 6.21 -23.79
N ASN A 4 -13.23 6.17 -22.78
CA ASN A 4 -12.47 7.35 -22.35
C ASN A 4 -11.14 7.56 -23.09
N LEU A 5 -10.65 6.56 -23.84
CA LEU A 5 -9.46 6.72 -24.68
C LEU A 5 -9.81 7.26 -26.08
N GLN A 6 -11.04 7.05 -26.54
CA GLN A 6 -11.50 7.52 -27.85
C GLN A 6 -11.66 9.05 -27.86
N GLY A 7 -12.28 9.64 -26.84
CA GLY A 7 -12.54 11.09 -26.79
C GLY A 7 -11.29 11.96 -26.70
N VAL A 8 -10.20 11.48 -26.11
CA VAL A 8 -8.94 12.25 -26.01
C VAL A 8 -8.15 12.19 -27.32
N ASN A 9 -8.28 11.12 -28.11
CA ASN A 9 -7.67 11.03 -29.43
C ASN A 9 -8.37 11.94 -30.44
N ASP A 10 -9.71 12.04 -30.36
CA ASP A 10 -10.50 12.84 -31.29
C ASP A 10 -10.27 14.36 -31.07
N ASP A 11 -10.11 14.81 -29.82
CA ASP A 11 -9.81 16.21 -29.49
C ASP A 11 -8.38 16.62 -29.87
N LEU A 12 -7.39 15.72 -29.71
CA LEU A 12 -6.00 16.00 -30.09
C LEU A 12 -5.82 16.03 -31.61
N ALA A 13 -6.47 15.11 -32.33
CA ALA A 13 -6.49 15.10 -33.79
C ALA A 13 -7.23 16.34 -34.36
N SER A 14 -8.33 16.76 -33.73
CA SER A 14 -9.07 17.98 -34.05
C SER A 14 -8.21 19.25 -33.86
N THR A 15 -7.51 19.35 -32.74
CA THR A 15 -6.73 20.54 -32.38
C THR A 15 -5.42 20.65 -33.20
N LEU A 16 -4.77 19.52 -33.50
CA LEU A 16 -3.61 19.48 -34.40
C LEU A 16 -4.00 19.82 -35.85
N CYS A 17 -5.21 19.42 -36.29
CA CYS A 17 -5.74 19.75 -37.61
C CYS A 17 -6.12 21.23 -37.75
N SER A 18 -6.59 21.89 -36.68
CA SER A 18 -6.99 23.31 -36.77
C SER A 18 -5.84 24.31 -36.76
N CYS A 19 -4.69 23.98 -36.15
CA CYS A 19 -3.60 24.95 -35.93
C CYS A 19 -2.45 24.84 -36.95
N SER A 20 -2.29 23.70 -37.63
CA SER A 20 -1.20 23.48 -38.59
C SER A 20 -1.63 23.64 -40.05
N SER A 21 -2.91 23.42 -40.37
CA SER A 21 -3.41 23.46 -41.74
C SER A 21 -3.45 24.85 -42.36
N ILE A 22 -3.58 25.90 -41.55
CA ILE A 22 -3.68 27.28 -42.05
C ILE A 22 -2.34 27.72 -42.67
N ASN A 23 -1.19 27.43 -42.05
CA ASN A 23 0.10 27.89 -42.60
C ASN A 23 0.64 27.05 -43.76
N PHE A 24 0.40 25.73 -43.76
CA PHE A 24 0.93 24.84 -44.81
C PHE A 24 0.17 25.01 -46.13
N GLU A 25 -1.17 24.97 -46.07
CA GLU A 25 -2.02 25.09 -47.26
C GLU A 25 -1.91 26.49 -47.86
N ASP A 26 -1.83 27.55 -47.04
CA ASP A 26 -1.62 28.92 -47.51
C ASP A 26 -0.25 29.09 -48.18
N SER A 27 0.82 28.51 -47.62
CA SER A 27 2.16 28.55 -48.23
C SER A 27 2.20 27.79 -49.56
N LEU A 28 1.56 26.62 -49.64
CA LEU A 28 1.47 25.84 -50.87
C LEU A 28 0.67 26.56 -51.95
N ASN A 29 -0.44 27.21 -51.58
CA ASN A 29 -1.27 27.97 -52.51
C ASN A 29 -0.56 29.25 -52.99
N ARG A 30 0.24 29.89 -52.12
CA ARG A 30 1.10 31.02 -52.50
C ARG A 30 2.16 30.64 -53.52
N ILE A 31 2.84 29.49 -53.35
CA ILE A 31 3.83 28.99 -54.33
C ILE A 31 3.17 28.76 -55.69
N LYS A 32 2.03 28.06 -55.72
CA LYS A 32 1.27 27.81 -56.96
C LYS A 32 0.87 29.12 -57.66
N LEU A 33 0.46 30.14 -56.90
CA LEU A 33 0.10 31.43 -57.45
C LEU A 33 1.31 32.15 -58.08
N LEU A 34 2.45 32.16 -57.37
CA LEU A 34 3.69 32.76 -57.85
C LEU A 34 4.23 32.06 -59.11
N GLU A 35 4.10 30.73 -59.21
CA GLU A 35 4.43 29.97 -60.43
C GLU A 35 3.59 30.42 -61.63
N VAL A 36 2.28 30.57 -61.45
CA VAL A 36 1.37 31.05 -62.51
C VAL A 36 1.71 32.48 -62.92
N GLU A 37 2.05 33.36 -61.98
CA GLU A 37 2.45 34.74 -62.28
C GLU A 37 3.79 34.82 -63.01
N LYS A 38 4.74 33.97 -62.64
CA LYS A 38 6.03 33.83 -63.33
C LYS A 38 5.83 33.39 -64.78
N ASP A 39 4.97 32.40 -65.03
CA ASP A 39 4.67 31.91 -66.39
C ASP A 39 4.00 32.99 -67.26
N LYS A 40 3.04 33.74 -66.69
CA LYS A 40 2.40 34.88 -67.38
C LYS A 40 3.43 35.96 -67.74
N THR A 41 4.31 36.28 -66.80
CA THR A 41 5.36 37.31 -66.98
C THR A 41 6.37 36.87 -68.05
N ASN A 42 6.74 35.59 -68.07
CA ASN A 42 7.63 35.02 -69.09
C ASN A 42 6.99 35.06 -70.49
N LEU A 43 5.70 34.72 -70.60
CA LEU A 43 4.97 34.80 -71.88
C LEU A 43 4.90 36.24 -72.40
N ALA A 44 4.62 37.21 -71.51
CA ALA A 44 4.60 38.62 -71.84
C ALA A 44 5.98 39.13 -72.32
N PHE A 45 7.05 38.69 -71.66
CA PHE A 45 8.42 38.98 -72.07
C PHE A 45 8.76 38.43 -73.46
N GLN A 46 8.40 37.17 -73.74
CA GLN A 46 8.58 36.56 -75.06
C GLN A 46 7.83 37.31 -76.17
N LEU A 47 6.61 37.79 -75.89
CA LEU A 47 5.85 38.61 -76.83
C LEU A 47 6.50 39.98 -77.11
N ILE A 48 7.18 40.57 -76.13
CA ILE A 48 7.92 41.83 -76.31
C ILE A 48 9.16 41.59 -77.18
N LEU A 49 9.92 40.53 -76.91
CA LEU A 49 11.07 40.15 -77.74
C LEU A 49 10.66 39.90 -79.20
N ALA A 50 9.58 39.14 -79.41
CA ALA A 50 9.06 38.89 -80.76
C ALA A 50 8.59 40.17 -81.47
N LYS A 51 8.07 41.16 -80.73
CA LYS A 51 7.72 42.47 -81.31
C LYS A 51 8.96 43.31 -81.62
N LEU A 52 9.99 43.28 -80.78
CA LEU A 52 11.25 43.99 -81.04
C LEU A 52 11.89 43.57 -82.36
N ASP A 53 11.78 42.30 -82.73
CA ASP A 53 12.28 41.75 -83.99
C ASP A 53 11.51 42.25 -85.25
N LEU A 54 10.34 42.86 -85.08
CA LEU A 54 9.41 43.19 -86.18
C LEU A 54 9.24 44.70 -86.45
N VAL A 55 9.85 45.60 -85.66
CA VAL A 55 9.46 47.03 -85.65
C VAL A 55 10.65 48.00 -85.86
N GLY A 56 10.39 49.20 -86.41
CA GLY A 56 11.38 50.25 -86.70
C GLY A 56 11.80 51.14 -85.51
N GLU A 57 12.88 51.93 -85.69
CA GLU A 57 13.73 52.56 -84.66
C GLU A 57 13.02 53.35 -83.53
N GLY A 58 11.87 53.98 -83.79
CA GLY A 58 11.13 54.76 -82.78
C GLY A 58 10.40 53.93 -81.73
N GLU A 59 9.90 52.74 -82.10
CA GLU A 59 9.18 51.83 -81.19
C GLU A 59 10.14 50.93 -80.38
N ILE A 60 11.39 50.77 -80.87
CA ILE A 60 12.45 49.99 -80.22
C ILE A 60 12.76 50.52 -78.81
N LYS A 61 12.77 51.84 -78.60
CA LYS A 61 13.13 52.42 -77.29
C LYS A 61 12.09 52.08 -76.21
N SER A 62 10.80 52.24 -76.49
CA SER A 62 9.73 51.92 -75.55
C SER A 62 9.62 50.42 -75.27
N LEU A 63 9.84 49.58 -76.29
CA LEU A 63 9.86 48.13 -76.13
C LEU A 63 11.05 47.64 -75.28
N LYS A 64 12.23 48.27 -75.39
CA LYS A 64 13.38 47.99 -74.53
C LYS A 64 13.16 48.39 -73.07
N GLU A 65 12.55 49.55 -72.82
CA GLU A 65 12.17 49.95 -71.45
C GLU A 65 11.17 48.96 -70.83
N ASN A 66 10.24 48.42 -71.62
CA ASN A 66 9.35 47.37 -71.18
C ASN A 66 10.10 46.04 -70.92
N GLU A 67 11.02 45.64 -71.81
CA GLU A 67 11.86 44.45 -71.63
C GLU A 67 12.57 44.45 -70.27
N ASP A 68 13.19 45.56 -69.88
CA ASP A 68 13.88 45.70 -68.59
C ASP A 68 12.92 45.59 -67.40
N VAL A 69 11.70 46.13 -67.51
CA VAL A 69 10.66 46.02 -66.47
C VAL A 69 10.24 44.56 -66.27
N TYR A 70 9.98 43.80 -67.35
CA TYR A 70 9.59 42.40 -67.27
C TYR A 70 10.72 41.51 -66.77
N LYS A 71 11.96 41.78 -67.18
CA LYS A 71 13.15 41.09 -66.69
C LYS A 71 13.33 41.27 -65.18
N ASN A 72 13.16 42.50 -64.68
CA ASN A 72 13.18 42.78 -63.24
C ASN A 72 11.99 42.17 -62.49
N GLY A 73 10.80 42.13 -63.11
CA GLY A 73 9.63 41.46 -62.55
C GLY A 73 9.82 39.94 -62.40
N MET A 74 10.39 39.28 -63.41
CA MET A 74 10.74 37.86 -63.34
C MET A 74 11.77 37.55 -62.25
N LEU A 75 12.77 38.42 -62.07
CA LEU A 75 13.77 38.25 -61.00
C LEU A 75 13.11 38.29 -59.62
N LYS A 76 12.26 39.29 -59.37
CA LYS A 76 11.52 39.42 -58.09
C LYS A 76 10.60 38.23 -57.83
N LEU A 77 9.83 37.79 -58.83
CA LEU A 77 8.97 36.61 -58.71
C LEU A 77 9.79 35.35 -58.42
N GLY A 78 10.97 35.22 -59.04
CA GLY A 78 11.89 34.12 -58.73
C GLY A 78 12.39 34.13 -57.29
N GLU A 79 12.76 35.30 -56.77
CA GLU A 79 13.17 35.47 -55.36
C GLU A 79 12.02 35.13 -54.40
N GLU A 80 10.80 35.57 -54.70
CA GLU A 80 9.62 35.29 -53.88
C GLU A 80 9.23 33.80 -53.88
N CYS A 81 9.33 33.11 -55.03
CA CYS A 81 9.16 31.65 -55.09
C CYS A 81 10.15 30.94 -54.16
N ILE A 82 11.44 31.29 -54.25
CA ILE A 82 12.49 30.67 -53.43
C ILE A 82 12.24 30.91 -51.93
N LEU A 83 11.81 32.11 -51.55
CA LEU A 83 11.48 32.42 -50.15
C LEU A 83 10.29 31.58 -49.65
N ALA A 84 9.23 31.47 -50.44
CA ALA A 84 8.06 30.68 -50.09
C ALA A 84 8.36 29.17 -50.01
N GLU A 85 9.20 28.64 -50.91
CA GLU A 85 9.69 27.25 -50.84
C GLU A 85 10.50 26.98 -49.56
N ASN A 86 11.35 27.92 -49.16
CA ASN A 86 12.13 27.82 -47.92
C ASN A 86 11.25 27.87 -46.67
N GLU A 87 10.21 28.71 -46.66
CA GLU A 87 9.21 28.74 -45.58
C GLU A 87 8.46 27.40 -45.48
N LEU A 88 7.99 26.87 -46.61
CA LEU A 88 7.32 25.58 -46.67
C LEU A 88 8.22 24.43 -46.18
N PHE A 89 9.50 24.47 -46.54
CA PHE A 89 10.48 23.48 -46.08
C PHE A 89 10.62 23.49 -44.55
N LYS A 90 10.76 24.68 -43.93
CA LYS A 90 10.84 24.81 -42.47
C LYS A 90 9.58 24.33 -41.77
N ILE A 91 8.40 24.65 -42.30
CA ILE A 91 7.12 24.19 -41.75
C ILE A 91 7.06 22.66 -41.76
N LYS A 92 7.53 22.00 -42.83
CA LYS A 92 7.60 20.53 -42.90
C LYS A 92 8.55 19.94 -41.86
N GLU A 93 9.72 20.54 -41.67
CA GLU A 93 10.68 20.09 -40.65
C GLU A 93 10.13 20.24 -39.22
N GLU A 94 9.47 21.35 -38.91
CA GLU A 94 8.83 21.56 -37.61
C GLU A 94 7.67 20.61 -37.38
N PHE A 95 6.87 20.34 -38.42
CA PHE A 95 5.78 19.38 -38.35
C PHE A 95 6.28 17.96 -38.02
N GLU A 96 7.34 17.49 -38.67
CA GLU A 96 7.86 16.15 -38.39
C GLU A 96 8.44 16.05 -36.98
N LYS A 97 9.12 17.10 -36.49
CA LYS A 97 9.59 17.16 -35.10
C LYS A 97 8.45 17.09 -34.10
N LEU A 98 7.39 17.88 -34.31
CA LEU A 98 6.23 17.88 -33.43
C LEU A 98 5.50 16.52 -33.45
N LYS A 99 5.48 15.86 -34.60
CA LYS A 99 4.92 14.52 -34.74
C LYS A 99 5.71 13.49 -33.93
N GLU A 100 7.04 13.49 -34.04
CA GLU A 100 7.92 12.63 -33.25
C GLU A 100 7.78 12.89 -31.74
N GLU A 101 7.74 14.17 -31.33
CA GLU A 101 7.52 14.55 -29.93
C GLU A 101 6.16 14.07 -29.42
N ASN A 102 5.10 14.20 -30.23
CA ASN A 102 3.76 13.75 -29.86
C ASN A 102 3.66 12.23 -29.73
N GLU A 103 4.31 11.47 -30.62
CA GLU A 103 4.42 10.00 -30.50
C GLU A 103 5.10 9.61 -29.19
N LYS A 104 6.21 10.27 -28.83
CA LYS A 104 6.91 10.01 -27.57
C LYS A 104 6.05 10.33 -26.34
N ILE A 105 5.35 11.47 -26.33
CA ILE A 105 4.44 11.84 -25.23
C ILE A 105 3.31 10.80 -25.09
N PHE A 106 2.80 10.29 -26.20
CA PHE A 106 1.77 9.27 -26.18
C PHE A 106 2.26 7.95 -25.56
N GLU A 107 3.48 7.51 -25.89
CA GLU A 107 4.11 6.34 -25.27
C GLU A 107 4.33 6.53 -23.76
N GLU A 108 4.87 7.68 -23.35
CA GLU A 108 5.05 8.01 -21.93
C GLU A 108 3.71 8.00 -21.17
N LYS A 109 2.65 8.56 -21.78
CA LYS A 109 1.30 8.54 -21.20
C LYS A 109 0.74 7.13 -21.04
N LEU A 110 0.98 6.25 -22.02
CA LEU A 110 0.55 4.85 -21.94
C LEU A 110 1.25 4.13 -20.79
N GLU A 111 2.54 4.38 -20.58
CA GLU A 111 3.29 3.76 -19.49
C GLU A 111 2.79 4.25 -18.12
N LEU A 112 2.59 5.56 -17.96
CA LEU A 112 2.00 6.13 -16.74
C LEU A 112 0.60 5.58 -16.44
N LEU A 113 -0.21 5.31 -17.46
CA LEU A 113 -1.52 4.68 -17.27
C LEU A 113 -1.41 3.23 -16.75
N LYS A 114 -0.41 2.46 -17.19
CA LYS A 114 -0.15 1.12 -16.65
C LYS A 114 0.30 1.18 -15.19
N GLU A 115 1.26 2.05 -14.88
CA GLU A 115 1.75 2.25 -13.50
C GLU A 115 0.62 2.66 -12.55
N LEU A 116 -0.28 3.54 -13.01
CA LEU A 116 -1.46 3.95 -12.24
C LEU A 116 -2.36 2.76 -11.93
N GLU A 117 -2.60 1.87 -12.89
CA GLU A 117 -3.46 0.70 -12.70
C GLU A 117 -2.81 -0.32 -11.76
N GLU A 118 -1.50 -0.56 -11.90
CA GLU A 118 -0.75 -1.39 -10.94
C GLU A 118 -0.80 -0.82 -9.52
N ASN A 119 -0.71 0.50 -9.38
CA ASN A 119 -0.76 1.15 -8.07
C ASN A 119 -2.16 1.06 -7.44
N LYS A 120 -3.23 1.13 -8.23
CA LYS A 120 -4.59 0.87 -7.71
C LYS A 120 -4.73 -0.54 -7.17
N LEU A 121 -4.26 -1.54 -7.91
CA LEU A 121 -4.27 -2.94 -7.45
C LEU A 121 -3.47 -3.14 -6.17
N LYS A 122 -2.31 -2.45 -6.03
CA LYS A 122 -1.53 -2.45 -4.79
C LYS A 122 -2.32 -1.83 -3.63
N ILE A 123 -2.99 -0.70 -3.85
CA ILE A 123 -3.79 -0.03 -2.82
C ILE A 123 -4.92 -0.95 -2.34
N GLU A 124 -5.67 -1.55 -3.27
CA GLU A 124 -6.75 -2.48 -2.95
C GLU A 124 -6.25 -3.65 -2.09
N LYS A 125 -5.11 -4.24 -2.47
CA LYS A 125 -4.48 -5.30 -1.68
C LYS A 125 -4.07 -4.82 -0.27
N TYR A 126 -3.52 -3.62 -0.14
CA TYR A 126 -3.17 -3.06 1.17
C TYR A 126 -4.40 -2.83 2.05
N GLU A 127 -5.53 -2.45 1.46
CA GLU A 127 -6.79 -2.28 2.18
C GLU A 127 -7.33 -3.63 2.69
N GLU A 128 -7.29 -4.68 1.85
CA GLU A 128 -7.65 -6.05 2.25
C GLU A 128 -6.75 -6.58 3.39
N ASP A 129 -5.43 -6.43 3.26
CA ASP A 129 -4.46 -6.86 4.28
C ASP A 129 -4.72 -6.14 5.61
N LYS A 130 -5.00 -4.83 5.57
CA LYS A 130 -5.33 -4.03 6.75
C LYS A 130 -6.63 -4.47 7.40
N GLU A 131 -7.67 -4.80 6.63
CA GLU A 131 -8.93 -5.31 7.18
C GLU A 131 -8.71 -6.64 7.90
N MET A 132 -7.92 -7.54 7.32
CA MET A 132 -7.57 -8.82 7.92
C MET A 132 -6.76 -8.66 9.21
N GLU A 133 -5.81 -7.73 9.26
CA GLU A 133 -5.08 -7.39 10.48
C GLU A 133 -6.02 -6.90 11.60
N LEU A 134 -6.98 -6.02 11.29
CA LEU A 134 -7.95 -5.53 12.25
C LEU A 134 -8.84 -6.65 12.81
N ILE A 135 -9.28 -7.58 11.96
CA ILE A 135 -10.04 -8.77 12.38
C ILE A 135 -9.20 -9.63 13.33
N ASN A 136 -7.94 -9.88 12.99
CA ASN A 136 -7.04 -10.68 13.82
C ASN A 136 -6.77 -9.99 15.17
N LEU A 137 -6.57 -8.68 15.18
CA LEU A 137 -6.40 -7.91 16.41
C LEU A 137 -7.65 -7.99 17.30
N ALA A 138 -8.84 -7.91 16.72
CA ALA A 138 -10.10 -8.05 17.46
C ALA A 138 -10.24 -9.46 18.08
N LYS A 139 -9.90 -10.52 17.34
CA LYS A 139 -9.88 -11.90 17.86
C LYS A 139 -8.90 -12.04 19.02
N LEU A 140 -7.66 -11.61 18.85
CA LEU A 140 -6.63 -11.68 19.90
C LEU A 140 -7.04 -10.89 21.15
N LYS A 141 -7.69 -9.73 20.98
CA LYS A 141 -8.21 -8.95 22.11
C LYS A 141 -9.28 -9.72 22.89
N ASN A 142 -10.21 -10.36 22.19
CA ASN A 142 -11.27 -11.17 22.81
C ASN A 142 -10.69 -12.41 23.52
N GLU A 143 -9.75 -13.11 22.88
CA GLU A 143 -9.05 -14.25 23.48
C GLU A 143 -8.30 -13.84 24.76
N ASN A 144 -7.58 -12.72 24.71
CA ASN A 144 -6.84 -12.22 25.86
C ASN A 144 -7.79 -11.85 27.02
N GLU A 145 -8.94 -11.22 26.73
CA GLU A 145 -9.96 -10.96 27.74
C GLU A 145 -10.50 -12.26 28.37
N GLY A 146 -10.72 -13.30 27.56
CA GLY A 146 -11.07 -14.65 28.04
C GLY A 146 -10.03 -15.21 29.00
N ILE A 147 -8.76 -15.18 28.63
CA ILE A 147 -7.63 -15.63 29.45
C ILE A 147 -7.58 -14.85 30.78
N PHE A 148 -7.79 -13.53 30.75
CA PHE A 148 -7.81 -12.73 31.98
C PHE A 148 -8.96 -13.12 32.92
N LYS A 149 -10.15 -13.41 32.38
CA LYS A 149 -11.30 -13.90 33.17
C LYS A 149 -11.01 -15.27 33.79
N GLU A 150 -10.48 -16.20 33.01
CA GLU A 150 -10.08 -17.53 33.50
C GLU A 150 -9.00 -17.44 34.58
N LYS A 151 -7.97 -16.63 34.36
CA LYS A 151 -6.91 -16.38 35.36
C LYS A 151 -7.46 -15.82 36.66
N ALA A 152 -8.40 -14.87 36.58
CA ALA A 152 -9.03 -14.29 37.76
C ALA A 152 -9.86 -15.34 38.53
N GLN A 153 -10.58 -16.20 37.82
CA GLN A 153 -11.35 -17.30 38.41
C GLN A 153 -10.44 -18.32 39.10
N ILE A 154 -9.37 -18.78 38.43
CA ILE A 154 -8.39 -19.72 39.02
C ILE A 154 -7.75 -19.11 40.27
N LEU A 155 -7.39 -17.82 40.26
CA LEU A 155 -6.84 -17.14 41.44
C LEU A 155 -7.82 -17.11 42.62
N LYS A 156 -9.12 -16.97 42.34
CA LYS A 156 -10.16 -17.02 43.37
C LYS A 156 -10.29 -18.42 43.96
N GLU A 157 -10.39 -19.44 43.10
CA GLU A 157 -10.47 -20.84 43.51
C GLU A 157 -9.24 -21.27 44.33
N PHE A 158 -8.05 -20.83 43.93
CA PHE A 158 -6.81 -21.11 44.66
C PHE A 158 -6.81 -20.49 46.07
N LYS A 159 -7.31 -19.25 46.21
CA LYS A 159 -7.47 -18.61 47.53
C LYS A 159 -8.46 -19.39 48.41
N GLU A 160 -9.59 -19.80 47.86
CA GLU A 160 -10.58 -20.62 48.58
C GLU A 160 -10.00 -21.98 49.01
N TYR A 161 -9.27 -22.64 48.12
CA TYR A 161 -8.56 -23.88 48.42
C TYR A 161 -7.56 -23.70 49.56
N LYS A 162 -6.74 -22.63 49.51
CA LYS A 162 -5.77 -22.32 50.57
C LYS A 162 -6.46 -22.13 51.93
N ILE A 163 -7.57 -21.41 51.97
CA ILE A 163 -8.36 -21.22 53.21
C ILE A 163 -8.89 -22.56 53.73
N LYS A 164 -9.40 -23.43 52.84
CA LYS A 164 -9.88 -24.77 53.22
C LYS A 164 -8.75 -25.61 53.80
N MET A 165 -7.57 -25.60 53.18
CA MET A 165 -6.40 -26.33 53.68
C MET A 165 -5.96 -25.85 55.05
N THR A 166 -5.87 -24.53 55.28
CA THR A 166 -5.52 -23.98 56.59
C THR A 166 -6.52 -24.41 57.67
N LYS A 167 -7.83 -24.41 57.38
CA LYS A 167 -8.85 -24.90 58.31
C LYS A 167 -8.69 -26.39 58.64
N ILE A 168 -8.39 -27.21 57.63
CA ILE A 168 -8.14 -28.65 57.83
C ILE A 168 -6.90 -28.86 58.70
N GLU A 169 -5.81 -28.14 58.45
CA GLU A 169 -4.59 -28.18 59.25
C GLU A 169 -4.84 -27.78 60.71
N GLU A 170 -5.60 -26.71 60.95
CA GLU A 170 -5.98 -26.26 62.30
C GLU A 170 -6.82 -27.31 63.04
N VAL A 171 -7.83 -27.89 62.39
CA VAL A 171 -8.67 -28.96 62.96
C VAL A 171 -7.83 -30.20 63.28
N ASN A 172 -6.96 -30.62 62.36
CA ASN A 172 -6.08 -31.76 62.57
C ASN A 172 -5.12 -31.53 63.74
N LYS A 173 -4.53 -30.33 63.86
CA LYS A 173 -3.67 -29.96 64.98
C LYS A 173 -4.42 -29.98 66.31
N SER A 174 -5.63 -29.41 66.35
CA SER A 174 -6.49 -29.44 67.56
C SER A 174 -6.84 -30.87 67.98
N ASN A 175 -7.21 -31.72 67.02
CA ASN A 175 -7.53 -33.12 67.28
C ASN A 175 -6.32 -33.91 67.77
N LEU A 176 -5.14 -33.66 67.21
CA LEU A 176 -3.89 -34.28 67.67
C LEU A 176 -3.60 -33.91 69.12
N THR A 177 -3.63 -32.62 69.48
CA THR A 177 -3.41 -32.17 70.87
C THR A 177 -4.42 -32.79 71.84
N LYS A 178 -5.71 -32.84 71.49
CA LYS A 178 -6.72 -33.53 72.32
C LYS A 178 -6.43 -35.01 72.50
N THR A 179 -5.93 -35.67 71.46
CA THR A 179 -5.57 -37.09 71.49
C THR A 179 -4.37 -37.30 72.41
N GLU A 180 -3.34 -36.46 72.32
CA GLU A 180 -2.17 -36.47 73.20
C GLU A 180 -2.56 -36.25 74.68
N GLU A 181 -3.42 -35.27 74.97
CA GLU A 181 -3.94 -35.04 76.33
C GLU A 181 -4.71 -36.26 76.88
N ASN A 182 -5.54 -36.89 76.05
CA ASN A 182 -6.28 -38.08 76.43
C ASN A 182 -5.34 -39.27 76.67
N CYS A 183 -4.31 -39.46 75.84
CA CYS A 183 -3.26 -40.44 76.06
C CYS A 183 -2.56 -40.21 77.39
N GLN A 184 -2.13 -38.97 77.69
CA GLN A 184 -1.50 -38.65 78.98
C GLN A 184 -2.40 -38.93 80.18
N LYS A 185 -3.70 -38.60 80.10
CA LYS A 185 -4.67 -38.91 81.15
C LYS A 185 -4.81 -40.41 81.37
N LEU A 186 -4.85 -41.20 80.29
CA LEU A 186 -4.92 -42.66 80.35
C LEU A 186 -3.63 -43.25 80.93
N THR A 187 -2.45 -42.76 80.54
CA THR A 187 -1.16 -43.17 81.11
C THR A 187 -1.13 -42.96 82.62
N LYS A 188 -1.50 -41.76 83.11
CA LYS A 188 -1.56 -41.48 84.55
C LYS A 188 -2.53 -42.41 85.29
N LYS A 189 -3.70 -42.69 84.71
CA LYS A 189 -4.64 -43.66 85.30
C LYS A 189 -4.06 -45.08 85.32
N SER A 190 -3.34 -45.48 84.28
CA SER A 190 -2.65 -46.77 84.21
C SER A 190 -1.60 -46.89 85.31
N GLU A 191 -0.74 -45.88 85.50
CA GLU A 191 0.28 -45.84 86.55
C GLU A 191 -0.34 -45.95 87.96
N VAL A 192 -1.44 -45.22 88.22
CA VAL A 192 -2.17 -45.33 89.48
C VAL A 192 -2.72 -46.74 89.68
N SER A 193 -3.31 -47.34 88.64
CA SER A 193 -3.81 -48.70 88.70
C SER A 193 -2.70 -49.72 88.96
N GLU A 194 -1.54 -49.57 88.32
CA GLU A 194 -0.37 -50.43 88.54
C GLU A 194 0.16 -50.33 89.98
N ASN A 195 0.22 -49.11 90.53
CA ASN A 195 0.60 -48.89 91.92
C ASN A 195 -0.37 -49.57 92.89
N ILE A 196 -1.68 -49.42 92.69
CA ILE A 196 -2.70 -50.10 93.51
C ILE A 196 -2.55 -51.62 93.40
N ILE A 197 -2.36 -52.17 92.20
CA ILE A 197 -2.14 -53.61 92.00
C ILE A 197 -0.87 -54.06 92.74
N SER A 198 0.21 -53.28 92.70
CA SER A 198 1.46 -53.59 93.40
C SER A 198 1.26 -53.60 94.93
N GLN A 199 0.57 -52.61 95.49
CA GLN A 199 0.20 -52.54 96.90
C GLN A 199 -0.65 -53.74 97.33
N LEU A 200 -1.72 -54.05 96.59
CA LEU A 200 -2.58 -55.20 96.85
C LEU A 200 -1.79 -56.52 96.81
N ARG A 201 -0.85 -56.68 95.85
CA ARG A 201 0.03 -57.85 95.80
C ARG A 201 0.93 -57.96 97.04
N GLN A 202 1.46 -56.84 97.54
CA GLN A 202 2.26 -56.80 98.76
C GLN A 202 1.40 -57.16 99.99
N GLU A 203 0.22 -56.58 100.13
CA GLU A 203 -0.73 -56.88 101.21
C GLU A 203 -1.13 -58.36 101.22
N ILE A 204 -1.47 -58.93 100.06
CA ILE A 204 -1.76 -60.37 99.92
C ILE A 204 -0.56 -61.21 100.39
N SER A 205 0.66 -60.82 100.01
CA SER A 205 1.89 -61.52 100.41
C SER A 205 2.12 -61.44 101.92
N GLN A 206 1.91 -60.27 102.52
CA GLN A 206 2.06 -60.06 103.96
C GLN A 206 0.99 -60.81 104.75
N ASN A 207 -0.28 -60.74 104.33
CA ASN A 207 -1.37 -61.50 104.94
C ASN A 207 -1.09 -63.00 104.87
N LYS A 208 -0.58 -63.51 103.74
CA LYS A 208 -0.15 -64.92 103.63
C LYS A 208 0.96 -65.27 104.63
N LYS A 209 1.92 -64.37 104.90
CA LYS A 209 2.96 -64.59 105.93
C LYS A 209 2.38 -64.57 107.34
N ASN A 210 1.52 -63.60 107.66
CA ASN A 210 0.87 -63.47 108.95
C ASN A 210 0.01 -64.72 109.26
N TYR A 211 -0.82 -65.17 108.32
CA TYR A 211 -1.59 -66.42 108.47
C TYR A 211 -0.71 -67.65 108.74
N LYS A 212 0.44 -67.77 108.05
CA LYS A 212 1.41 -68.86 108.32
C LYS A 212 2.04 -68.78 109.70
N GLN A 213 2.18 -67.58 110.27
CA GLN A 213 2.71 -67.38 111.62
C GLN A 213 1.64 -67.66 112.68
N GLU A 214 0.39 -67.20 112.51
CA GLU A 214 -0.72 -67.51 113.42
C GLU A 214 -0.98 -69.00 113.54
N ILE A 215 -0.94 -69.75 112.43
CA ILE A 215 -1.09 -71.21 112.45
C ILE A 215 0.06 -71.89 113.22
N LYS A 216 1.27 -71.31 113.22
CA LYS A 216 2.42 -71.82 114.00
C LYS A 216 2.33 -71.53 115.50
N PHE A 217 1.56 -70.54 115.93
CA PHE A 217 1.37 -70.22 117.35
C PHE A 217 0.19 -70.96 117.99
N GLN A 218 -0.61 -71.69 117.20
CA GLN A 218 -1.77 -72.46 117.65
C GLN A 218 -1.52 -73.99 117.73
N ILE A 219 -0.29 -74.43 117.48
CA ILE A 219 0.19 -75.82 117.63
C ILE A 219 1.24 -75.83 118.74
#